data_AF-A0A8J5CPX9-F1
#
_entry.id   AF-A0A8J5CPX9-F1
#
_cell.length_a   1.000
_cell.length_b   1.000
_cell.length_c   1.000
_cell.angle_alpha   90.00
_cell.angle_beta   90.00
_cell.angle_gamma   90.00
#
_symmetry.space_group_name_H-M   'P 1'
#
loop_
_entity.id
_entity.type
_entity.pdbx_description
1 polymer ?
#
loop_
_entity_poly.entity_id
_entity_poly.type
_entity_poly.pdbx_seq_one_letter_code
_entity_poly.pdbx_strand_id
1 'polypeptide(L)'
;MEMSKQKDDQWALFAKSFLDRTRLALSSKAEYYHQILQPSAEYLGSLLDVDPWAVSIFTEEIIRAGSAASLSALLQRLDPLLRKVAHLGSWQVISPVEVAGYVEVVEELLAVQNKSYTQSTILVAKHVRGEEEIPDGTVAVLTPDMPDVLSHVSVRARNSKVCFATCFDDNILDEFRRNSGKLFHLKPASDDIVYSEIEKTEPEDVGPVQAGDEQAPPSVTLVRKHFSGKYAISAEEFTNEMVGAKSRNISYLKGKVPSWVGIPTSVALPFGVFEEVLSNDINKEIVSQLQLLKEKLAIGEFDALLNIRKMILQLASPIELVQELKGKMQASGMPWPGDEGEHRWELAWMAIKRVWASKWNERAYFSTRKVKLDHDYLCMAVLVQEIISADYAFVIHTTNPSSGDSSEIYAEVVKGLGETLVGAYPGRALSFVCNKDDLNSPKVLGFPSKPIGLFIKQSIIFRSDSNGEDLEGYAGAGLYDSVPMDEEEKVVLDYVADPLIMDKNFRNSLLSSIARAGYAIEELYGSPQDIEGVVKDGKIFVVQTRPQM
;
A
#
# COMPACT_ATOMS: atom_id res chain seq x y z
N MET A 1 15.53 -29.63 -5.67
CA MET A 1 15.48 -31.11 -5.72
C MET A 1 15.49 -31.76 -4.34
N GLU A 2 16.23 -31.25 -3.36
CA GLU A 2 16.24 -31.82 -1.99
C GLU A 2 14.87 -31.73 -1.30
N MET A 3 14.16 -30.59 -1.38
CA MET A 3 12.80 -30.45 -0.83
C MET A 3 11.80 -31.47 -1.40
N SER A 4 11.84 -31.68 -2.73
CA SER A 4 11.00 -32.68 -3.41
C SER A 4 11.32 -34.11 -2.96
N LYS A 5 12.60 -34.42 -2.72
CA LYS A 5 13.02 -35.74 -2.18
C LYS A 5 12.53 -35.96 -0.74
N GLN A 6 12.32 -34.89 0.02
CA GLN A 6 11.85 -34.93 1.41
C GLN A 6 10.30 -35.01 1.53
N LYS A 7 9.56 -35.05 0.41
CA LYS A 7 8.09 -34.96 0.37
C LYS A 7 7.54 -33.72 1.10
N ASP A 8 8.32 -32.63 1.12
CA ASP A 8 7.87 -31.35 1.67
C ASP A 8 7.07 -30.60 0.59
N ASP A 9 5.75 -30.59 0.68
CA ASP A 9 4.84 -29.97 -0.31
C ASP A 9 5.14 -28.49 -0.57
N GLN A 10 5.92 -27.83 0.30
CA GLN A 10 6.45 -26.47 0.06
C GLN A 10 7.37 -26.37 -1.16
N TRP A 11 7.89 -27.49 -1.69
CA TRP A 11 8.74 -27.47 -2.89
C TRP A 11 8.03 -26.85 -4.09
N ALA A 12 6.72 -27.05 -4.21
CA ALA A 12 5.92 -26.53 -5.32
C ALA A 12 5.73 -25.01 -5.20
N LEU A 13 5.48 -24.52 -3.98
CA LEU A 13 5.44 -23.08 -3.67
C LEU A 13 6.79 -22.41 -3.96
N PHE A 14 7.89 -23.07 -3.59
CA PHE A 14 9.24 -22.58 -3.86
C PHE A 14 9.56 -22.54 -5.37
N ALA A 15 9.21 -23.60 -6.11
CA ALA A 15 9.37 -23.63 -7.56
C ALA A 15 8.51 -22.56 -8.25
N LYS A 16 7.29 -22.33 -7.74
CA LYS A 16 6.38 -21.28 -8.24
C LYS A 16 6.98 -19.89 -8.07
N SER A 17 7.61 -19.58 -6.95
CA SER A 17 8.24 -18.27 -6.76
C SER A 17 9.41 -18.03 -7.73
N PHE A 18 10.14 -19.08 -8.13
CA PHE A 18 11.17 -18.98 -9.16
C PHE A 18 10.55 -18.73 -10.55
N LEU A 19 9.43 -19.39 -10.86
CA LEU A 19 8.66 -19.15 -12.08
C LEU A 19 8.19 -17.68 -12.13
N ASP A 20 7.64 -17.16 -11.04
CA ASP A 20 7.17 -15.77 -10.93
C ASP A 20 8.30 -14.77 -11.13
N ARG A 21 9.44 -14.98 -10.46
CA ARG A 21 10.64 -14.14 -10.65
C ARG A 21 11.13 -14.15 -12.10
N THR A 22 11.13 -15.31 -12.74
CA THR A 22 11.54 -15.46 -14.13
C THR A 22 10.58 -14.73 -15.07
N ARG A 23 9.26 -14.82 -14.81
CA ARG A 23 8.24 -14.09 -15.57
C ARG A 23 8.43 -12.58 -15.45
N LEU A 24 8.60 -12.07 -14.23
CA LEU A 24 8.86 -10.65 -13.99
C LEU A 24 10.13 -10.18 -14.68
N ALA A 25 11.21 -10.96 -14.62
CA ALA A 25 12.46 -10.64 -15.31
C ALA A 25 12.29 -10.60 -16.85
N LEU A 26 11.48 -11.51 -17.43
CA LEU A 26 11.14 -11.48 -18.85
C LEU A 26 10.33 -10.24 -19.21
N SER A 27 9.33 -9.87 -18.40
CA SER A 27 8.53 -8.67 -18.60
C SER A 27 9.39 -7.41 -18.53
N SER A 28 10.23 -7.26 -17.50
CA SER A 28 11.15 -6.11 -17.39
C SER A 28 12.13 -6.04 -18.56
N LYS A 29 12.62 -7.19 -19.05
CA LYS A 29 13.50 -7.23 -20.23
C LYS A 29 12.76 -6.81 -21.49
N ALA A 30 11.52 -7.27 -21.68
CA ALA A 30 10.69 -6.90 -22.82
C ALA A 30 10.43 -5.39 -22.83
N GLU A 31 10.08 -4.82 -21.68
CA GLU A 31 9.86 -3.39 -21.52
C GLU A 31 11.13 -2.56 -21.76
N TYR A 32 12.27 -3.00 -21.22
CA TYR A 32 13.58 -2.38 -21.49
C TYR A 32 13.92 -2.36 -22.99
N TYR A 33 13.69 -3.48 -23.69
CA TYR A 33 13.90 -3.54 -25.14
C TYR A 33 12.95 -2.60 -25.87
N HIS A 34 11.68 -2.57 -25.48
CA HIS A 34 10.69 -1.65 -26.05
C HIS A 34 11.14 -0.19 -25.89
N GLN A 35 11.57 0.20 -24.69
CA GLN A 35 12.02 1.58 -24.41
C GLN A 35 13.26 1.99 -25.23
N ILE A 36 14.18 1.06 -25.53
CA ILE A 36 15.42 1.38 -26.24
C ILE A 36 15.29 1.26 -27.76
N LEU A 37 14.61 0.21 -28.24
CA LEU A 37 14.58 -0.13 -29.66
C LEU A 37 13.42 0.54 -30.38
N GLN A 38 12.24 0.61 -29.77
CA GLN A 38 11.02 1.06 -30.44
C GLN A 38 11.11 2.51 -30.93
N PRO A 39 11.64 3.48 -30.16
CA PRO A 39 11.78 4.86 -30.63
C PRO A 39 12.70 4.98 -31.87
N SER A 40 13.75 4.15 -31.93
CA SER A 40 14.64 4.10 -33.10
C SER A 40 13.97 3.46 -34.31
N ALA A 41 13.17 2.41 -34.09
CA ALA A 41 12.38 1.77 -35.14
C ALA A 41 11.35 2.73 -35.74
N GLU A 42 10.65 3.50 -34.90
CA GLU A 42 9.69 4.54 -35.31
C GLU A 42 10.37 5.66 -36.10
N TYR A 43 11.50 6.16 -35.60
CA TYR A 43 12.27 7.20 -36.27
C TYR A 43 12.75 6.76 -37.66
N LEU A 44 13.44 5.62 -37.75
CA LEU A 44 13.95 5.11 -39.03
C LEU A 44 12.82 4.68 -39.97
N GLY A 45 11.76 4.05 -39.44
CA GLY A 45 10.59 3.65 -40.19
C GLY A 45 9.92 4.83 -40.89
N SER A 46 9.82 5.98 -40.20
CA SER A 46 9.27 7.21 -40.78
C SER A 46 10.13 7.81 -41.91
N LEU A 47 11.45 7.65 -41.85
CA LEU A 47 12.38 8.17 -42.86
C LEU A 47 12.48 7.27 -44.09
N LEU A 48 12.31 5.96 -43.89
CA LEU A 48 12.48 4.95 -44.93
C LEU A 48 11.16 4.52 -45.60
N ASP A 49 10.05 5.17 -45.22
CA ASP A 49 8.69 4.86 -45.72
C ASP A 49 8.32 3.38 -45.50
N VAL A 50 8.66 2.84 -44.32
CA VAL A 50 8.33 1.47 -43.92
C VAL A 50 6.87 1.42 -43.48
N ASP A 51 6.17 0.34 -43.86
CA ASP A 51 4.78 0.11 -43.46
C ASP A 51 4.59 0.28 -41.93
N PRO A 52 3.63 1.12 -41.47
CA PRO A 52 3.43 1.40 -40.05
C PRO A 52 3.22 0.17 -39.17
N TRP A 53 2.56 -0.86 -39.73
CA TRP A 53 2.37 -2.16 -39.07
C TRP A 53 3.70 -2.86 -38.74
N ALA A 54 4.66 -2.84 -39.67
CA ALA A 54 5.95 -3.51 -39.47
C ALA A 54 6.79 -2.76 -38.43
N VAL A 55 6.68 -1.42 -38.41
CA VAL A 55 7.31 -0.57 -37.40
C VAL A 55 6.70 -0.80 -36.02
N SER A 56 5.37 -0.88 -35.91
CA SER A 56 4.69 -1.02 -34.61
C SER A 56 5.01 -2.32 -33.88
N ILE A 57 5.34 -3.40 -34.60
CA ILE A 57 5.67 -4.69 -34.00
C ILE A 57 7.18 -5.00 -33.96
N PHE A 58 8.02 -4.10 -34.47
CA PHE A 58 9.44 -4.39 -34.69
C PHE A 58 10.13 -4.94 -33.44
N THR A 59 9.99 -4.23 -32.32
CA THR A 59 10.63 -4.64 -31.07
C THR A 59 10.04 -5.94 -30.52
N GLU A 60 8.73 -6.14 -30.68
CA GLU A 60 8.06 -7.38 -30.27
C GLU A 60 8.60 -8.59 -31.05
N GLU A 61 8.80 -8.46 -32.36
CA GLU A 61 9.38 -9.51 -33.20
C GLU A 61 10.84 -9.82 -32.84
N ILE A 62 11.64 -8.81 -32.46
CA ILE A 62 13.00 -9.02 -31.95
C ILE A 62 12.98 -9.82 -30.64
N ILE A 63 12.03 -9.54 -29.74
CA ILE A 63 11.86 -10.29 -28.48
C ILE A 63 11.41 -11.73 -28.79
N ARG A 64 10.45 -11.90 -29.71
CA ARG A 64 9.90 -13.19 -30.14
C ARG A 64 10.94 -14.08 -30.81
N ALA A 65 11.86 -13.49 -31.58
CA ALA A 65 12.98 -14.20 -32.19
C ALA A 65 14.05 -14.69 -31.19
N GLY A 66 14.05 -14.14 -29.97
CA GLY A 66 15.01 -14.47 -28.92
C GLY A 66 14.64 -15.67 -28.05
N SER A 67 15.58 -16.06 -27.17
CA SER A 67 15.36 -17.11 -26.17
C SER A 67 14.29 -16.77 -25.13
N ALA A 68 13.95 -15.48 -24.97
CA ALA A 68 12.91 -14.99 -24.07
C ALA A 68 11.53 -15.59 -24.40
N ALA A 69 11.20 -15.73 -25.69
CA ALA A 69 9.93 -16.31 -26.12
C ALA A 69 9.84 -17.80 -25.81
N SER A 70 10.93 -18.54 -26.04
CA SER A 70 11.02 -19.96 -25.68
C SER A 70 10.86 -20.17 -24.18
N LEU A 71 11.50 -19.32 -23.37
CA LEU A 71 11.37 -19.38 -21.92
C LEU A 71 9.94 -19.04 -21.49
N SER A 72 9.34 -17.96 -22.03
CA SER A 72 7.96 -17.58 -21.73
C SER A 72 6.96 -18.72 -22.01
N ALA A 73 7.08 -19.39 -23.16
CA ALA A 73 6.24 -20.53 -23.52
C ALA A 73 6.41 -21.72 -22.56
N LEU A 74 7.63 -21.97 -22.07
CA LEU A 74 7.87 -22.98 -21.03
C LEU A 74 7.21 -22.59 -19.70
N LEU A 75 7.32 -21.33 -19.28
CA LEU A 75 6.68 -20.85 -18.03
C LEU A 75 5.16 -20.97 -18.12
N GLN A 76 4.54 -20.63 -19.25
CA GLN A 76 3.09 -20.78 -19.48
C GLN A 76 2.62 -22.23 -19.34
N ARG A 77 3.44 -23.21 -19.76
CA ARG A 77 3.11 -24.64 -19.60
C ARG A 77 3.36 -25.15 -18.18
N LEU A 78 4.37 -24.63 -17.49
CA LEU A 78 4.72 -25.07 -16.14
C LEU A 78 3.80 -24.48 -15.07
N ASP A 79 3.26 -23.28 -15.27
CA ASP A 79 2.48 -22.57 -14.27
C ASP A 79 1.25 -23.37 -13.78
N PRO A 80 0.35 -23.87 -14.65
CA PRO A 80 -0.83 -24.61 -14.19
C PRO A 80 -0.46 -25.91 -13.47
N LEU A 81 0.64 -26.55 -13.88
CA LEU A 81 1.15 -27.77 -13.23
C LEU A 81 1.64 -27.48 -11.82
N LEU A 82 2.45 -26.44 -11.63
CA LEU A 82 2.95 -26.05 -10.31
C LEU A 82 1.83 -25.56 -9.40
N ARG A 83 0.86 -24.79 -9.93
CA ARG A 83 -0.31 -24.36 -9.16
C ARG A 83 -1.11 -25.55 -8.64
N LYS A 84 -1.41 -26.52 -9.50
CA LYS A 84 -2.14 -27.74 -9.12
C LYS A 84 -1.43 -28.52 -8.03
N VAL A 85 -0.11 -28.68 -8.12
CA VAL A 85 0.70 -29.41 -7.12
C VAL A 85 0.81 -28.62 -5.82
N ALA A 86 0.86 -27.30 -5.89
CA ALA A 86 0.89 -26.42 -4.72
C ALA A 86 -0.50 -26.16 -4.11
N HIS A 87 -1.56 -26.78 -4.64
CA HIS A 87 -2.95 -26.54 -4.24
C HIS A 87 -3.35 -25.05 -4.31
N LEU A 88 -2.89 -24.35 -5.36
CA LEU A 88 -3.25 -22.98 -5.65
C LEU A 88 -4.37 -22.96 -6.70
N GLY A 89 -5.52 -22.33 -6.38
CA GLY A 89 -6.66 -22.14 -7.30
C GLY A 89 -6.34 -21.21 -8.47
N SER A 90 -7.33 -20.82 -9.29
CA SER A 90 -7.14 -19.82 -10.35
C SER A 90 -7.19 -18.39 -9.83
N TRP A 91 -7.58 -18.21 -8.57
CA TRP A 91 -7.76 -16.91 -7.94
C TRP A 91 -6.86 -16.76 -6.71
N GLN A 92 -6.58 -15.50 -6.37
CA GLN A 92 -6.21 -15.09 -5.03
C GLN A 92 -7.24 -14.06 -4.60
N VAL A 93 -8.15 -14.48 -3.72
CA VAL A 93 -9.19 -13.61 -3.19
C VAL A 93 -8.58 -12.73 -2.10
N ILE A 94 -8.55 -11.43 -2.38
CA ILE A 94 -7.97 -10.42 -1.50
C ILE A 94 -9.06 -9.88 -0.57
N SER A 95 -10.21 -9.52 -1.13
CA SER A 95 -11.39 -9.05 -0.41
C SER A 95 -12.61 -9.91 -0.79
N PRO A 96 -13.05 -10.85 0.08
CA PRO A 96 -14.06 -11.85 -0.24
C PRO A 96 -15.50 -11.33 -0.06
N VAL A 97 -15.91 -10.39 -0.90
CA VAL A 97 -17.28 -9.85 -0.90
C VAL A 97 -18.09 -10.42 -2.05
N GLU A 98 -19.27 -10.99 -1.76
CA GLU A 98 -20.22 -11.45 -2.79
C GLU A 98 -20.94 -10.23 -3.40
N VAL A 99 -20.89 -10.10 -4.73
CA VAL A 99 -21.35 -8.90 -5.44
C VAL A 99 -21.95 -9.22 -6.80
N ALA A 100 -22.79 -8.33 -7.30
CA ALA A 100 -23.25 -8.33 -8.68
C ALA A 100 -23.01 -6.96 -9.33
N GLY A 101 -22.50 -6.95 -10.57
CA GLY A 101 -22.22 -5.69 -11.27
C GLY A 101 -21.93 -5.85 -12.75
N TYR A 102 -21.95 -4.72 -13.45
CA TYR A 102 -21.67 -4.62 -14.88
C TYR A 102 -20.18 -4.62 -15.15
N VAL A 103 -19.72 -5.43 -16.08
CA VAL A 103 -18.29 -5.56 -16.38
C VAL A 103 -17.80 -4.36 -17.20
N GLU A 104 -16.74 -3.70 -16.74
CA GLU A 104 -16.01 -2.66 -17.48
C GLU A 104 -14.52 -2.98 -17.49
N VAL A 105 -13.91 -2.94 -18.67
CA VAL A 105 -12.48 -3.20 -18.85
C VAL A 105 -11.71 -1.89 -18.84
N VAL A 106 -10.66 -1.82 -18.03
CA VAL A 106 -9.79 -0.64 -17.92
C VAL A 106 -8.32 -1.05 -18.03
N GLU A 107 -7.51 -0.20 -18.64
CA GLU A 107 -6.07 -0.48 -18.77
C GLU A 107 -5.38 -0.38 -17.41
N GLU A 108 -5.64 0.71 -16.67
CA GLU A 108 -5.10 0.91 -15.32
C GLU A 108 -6.22 1.36 -14.38
N LEU A 109 -6.21 0.86 -13.15
CA LEU A 109 -7.13 1.34 -12.10
C LEU A 109 -6.94 2.86 -11.86
N LEU A 110 -5.69 3.33 -11.95
CA LEU A 110 -5.31 4.74 -11.78
C LEU A 110 -6.04 5.66 -12.77
N ALA A 111 -6.30 5.20 -13.99
CA ALA A 111 -6.96 5.97 -15.03
C ALA A 111 -8.44 6.24 -14.74
N VAL A 112 -9.05 5.46 -13.85
CA VAL A 112 -10.46 5.55 -13.49
C VAL A 112 -10.72 5.95 -12.05
N GLN A 113 -9.69 6.15 -11.22
CA GLN A 113 -9.81 6.47 -9.79
C GLN A 113 -10.73 7.68 -9.47
N ASN A 114 -10.84 8.63 -10.41
CA ASN A 114 -11.64 9.86 -10.29
C ASN A 114 -13.05 9.72 -10.90
N LYS A 115 -13.42 8.55 -11.42
CA LYS A 115 -14.77 8.30 -11.96
C LYS A 115 -15.73 7.93 -10.83
N SER A 116 -17.01 8.20 -11.07
CA SER A 116 -18.11 7.70 -10.25
C SER A 116 -19.07 6.95 -11.17
N TYR A 117 -19.33 5.69 -10.83
CA TYR A 117 -20.22 4.80 -11.56
C TYR A 117 -21.61 4.85 -10.93
N THR A 118 -22.62 5.10 -11.75
CA THR A 118 -24.03 5.19 -11.29
C THR A 118 -24.67 3.83 -11.08
N GLN A 119 -24.11 2.79 -11.69
CA GLN A 119 -24.50 1.39 -11.53
C GLN A 119 -23.37 0.61 -10.87
N SER A 120 -23.69 -0.49 -10.20
CA SER A 120 -22.70 -1.41 -9.65
C SER A 120 -21.79 -1.93 -10.77
N THR A 121 -20.49 -1.63 -10.70
CA THR A 121 -19.51 -1.94 -11.76
C THR A 121 -18.44 -2.93 -11.27
N ILE A 122 -18.15 -3.94 -12.08
CA ILE A 122 -17.01 -4.86 -11.93
C ILE A 122 -15.90 -4.36 -12.86
N LEU A 123 -14.81 -3.87 -12.29
CA LEU A 123 -13.65 -3.42 -13.06
C LEU A 123 -12.72 -4.58 -13.34
N VAL A 124 -12.44 -4.83 -14.61
CA VAL A 124 -11.37 -5.73 -15.05
C VAL A 124 -10.17 -4.86 -15.41
N ALA A 125 -9.31 -4.63 -14.43
CA ALA A 125 -8.14 -3.76 -14.55
C ALA A 125 -6.91 -4.57 -14.96
N LYS A 126 -6.29 -4.22 -16.09
CA LYS A 126 -5.07 -4.90 -16.53
C LYS A 126 -3.89 -4.59 -15.59
N HIS A 127 -3.82 -3.37 -15.07
CA HIS A 127 -2.78 -2.97 -14.12
C HIS A 127 -3.34 -2.35 -12.82
N VAL A 128 -2.75 -2.77 -11.69
CA VAL A 128 -2.99 -2.21 -10.35
C VAL A 128 -1.64 -2.01 -9.66
N ARG A 129 -1.30 -0.75 -9.37
CA ARG A 129 0.02 -0.32 -8.87
C ARG A 129 0.10 -0.12 -7.36
N GLY A 130 -1.02 -0.20 -6.62
CA GLY A 130 -1.06 -0.20 -5.14
C GLY A 130 -1.50 1.10 -4.49
N GLU A 131 -1.29 2.23 -5.17
CA GLU A 131 -1.49 3.57 -4.62
C GLU A 131 -2.82 4.22 -5.07
N GLU A 132 -3.62 3.49 -5.85
CA GLU A 132 -4.86 3.99 -6.44
C GLU A 132 -6.06 3.94 -5.48
N GLU A 133 -6.98 4.87 -5.70
CA GLU A 133 -8.30 4.84 -5.08
C GLU A 133 -9.28 4.03 -5.92
N ILE A 134 -10.14 3.25 -5.26
CA ILE A 134 -11.20 2.51 -5.94
C ILE A 134 -12.35 3.49 -6.29
N PRO A 135 -12.79 3.56 -7.56
CA PRO A 135 -13.83 4.50 -7.98
C PRO A 135 -15.18 4.19 -7.33
N ASP A 136 -15.99 5.23 -7.10
CA ASP A 136 -17.33 5.04 -6.51
C ASP A 136 -18.24 4.25 -7.43
N GLY A 137 -19.11 3.40 -6.86
CA GLY A 137 -19.96 2.48 -7.61
C GLY A 137 -19.25 1.23 -8.12
N THR A 138 -17.93 1.12 -7.93
CA THR A 138 -17.20 -0.13 -8.15
C THR A 138 -17.55 -1.12 -7.04
N VAL A 139 -18.03 -2.30 -7.42
CA VAL A 139 -18.33 -3.41 -6.48
C VAL A 139 -17.30 -4.52 -6.56
N ALA A 140 -16.55 -4.61 -7.66
CA ALA A 140 -15.41 -5.53 -7.75
C ALA A 140 -14.25 -4.97 -8.58
N VAL A 141 -13.03 -5.40 -8.25
CA VAL A 141 -11.83 -5.23 -9.07
C VAL A 141 -11.22 -6.61 -9.33
N LEU A 142 -11.01 -6.96 -10.59
CA LEU A 142 -10.37 -8.19 -11.04
C LEU A 142 -9.12 -7.83 -11.85
N THR A 143 -7.98 -8.43 -11.54
CA THR A 143 -6.71 -8.07 -12.19
C THR A 143 -5.78 -9.28 -12.38
N PRO A 144 -4.93 -9.31 -13.42
CA PRO A 144 -3.84 -10.29 -13.51
C PRO A 144 -2.64 -9.92 -12.64
N ASP A 145 -2.53 -8.66 -12.19
CA ASP A 145 -1.46 -8.22 -11.30
C ASP A 145 -1.59 -8.88 -9.93
N MET A 146 -0.47 -8.96 -9.21
CA MET A 146 -0.35 -9.69 -7.94
C MET A 146 -0.12 -8.73 -6.76
N PRO A 147 -1.06 -7.80 -6.46
CA PRO A 147 -0.93 -6.98 -5.26
C PRO A 147 -0.95 -7.89 -4.03
N ASP A 148 -0.10 -7.58 -3.06
CA ASP A 148 -0.05 -8.32 -1.81
C ASP A 148 -1.36 -8.16 -1.03
N VAL A 149 -1.69 -9.16 -0.23
CA VAL A 149 -2.95 -9.20 0.53
C VAL A 149 -2.99 -8.04 1.53
N LEU A 150 -1.86 -7.62 2.07
CA LEU A 150 -1.75 -6.54 3.05
C LEU A 150 -1.25 -5.22 2.44
N SER A 151 -1.29 -5.07 1.11
CA SER A 151 -0.99 -3.79 0.45
C SER A 151 -2.10 -2.74 0.69
N HIS A 152 -1.79 -1.46 0.51
CA HIS A 152 -2.73 -0.38 0.76
C HIS A 152 -4.02 -0.50 -0.07
N VAL A 153 -3.92 -0.76 -1.37
CA VAL A 153 -5.09 -0.97 -2.24
C VAL A 153 -5.94 -2.16 -1.78
N SER A 154 -5.29 -3.23 -1.30
CA SER A 154 -5.97 -4.43 -0.79
C SER A 154 -6.72 -4.15 0.51
N VAL A 155 -6.11 -3.41 1.43
CA VAL A 155 -6.75 -2.97 2.68
C VAL A 155 -7.91 -2.01 2.39
N ARG A 156 -7.74 -1.06 1.48
CA ARG A 156 -8.83 -0.16 1.04
C ARG A 156 -10.02 -0.92 0.45
N ALA A 157 -9.76 -1.90 -0.42
CA ALA A 157 -10.81 -2.73 -1.01
C ALA A 157 -11.67 -3.43 0.06
N ARG A 158 -11.04 -3.99 1.10
CA ARG A 158 -11.75 -4.62 2.22
C ARG A 158 -12.58 -3.63 3.01
N ASN A 159 -11.97 -2.51 3.38
CA ASN A 159 -12.63 -1.49 4.20
C ASN A 159 -13.83 -0.88 3.47
N SER A 160 -13.76 -0.78 2.14
CA SER A 160 -14.86 -0.32 1.29
C SER A 160 -15.85 -1.42 0.89
N LYS A 161 -15.71 -2.64 1.42
CA LYS A 161 -16.54 -3.81 1.06
C LYS A 161 -16.59 -4.07 -0.46
N VAL A 162 -15.47 -3.85 -1.17
CA VAL A 162 -15.32 -4.11 -2.60
C VAL A 162 -14.68 -5.48 -2.78
N CYS A 163 -15.26 -6.32 -3.64
CA CYS A 163 -14.66 -7.60 -4.01
C CYS A 163 -13.34 -7.35 -4.75
N PHE A 164 -12.23 -7.92 -4.30
CA PHE A 164 -10.95 -7.72 -4.96
C PHE A 164 -10.21 -9.04 -5.08
N ALA A 165 -9.79 -9.38 -6.30
CA ALA A 165 -9.09 -10.63 -6.54
C ALA A 165 -8.11 -10.56 -7.72
N THR A 166 -7.01 -11.28 -7.56
CA THR A 166 -6.10 -11.59 -8.66
C THR A 166 -6.58 -12.85 -9.37
N CYS A 167 -6.69 -12.79 -10.70
CA CYS A 167 -6.95 -13.95 -11.54
C CYS A 167 -5.66 -14.37 -12.25
N PHE A 168 -5.25 -15.62 -12.10
CA PHE A 168 -4.04 -16.16 -12.71
C PHE A 168 -4.31 -16.91 -14.02
N ASP A 169 -5.57 -17.07 -14.39
CA ASP A 169 -5.98 -17.71 -15.64
C ASP A 169 -6.44 -16.64 -16.64
N ASP A 170 -5.61 -16.40 -17.66
CA ASP A 170 -5.91 -15.42 -18.70
C ASP A 170 -7.21 -15.74 -19.45
N ASN A 171 -7.61 -17.02 -19.55
CA ASN A 171 -8.85 -17.40 -20.24
C ASN A 171 -10.09 -16.88 -19.50
N ILE A 172 -10.04 -16.89 -18.17
CA ILE A 172 -11.11 -16.35 -17.32
C ILE A 172 -11.19 -14.83 -17.51
N LEU A 173 -10.06 -14.13 -17.45
CA LEU A 173 -10.03 -12.69 -17.68
C LEU A 173 -10.50 -12.32 -19.10
N ASP A 174 -10.13 -13.10 -20.11
CA ASP A 174 -10.59 -12.91 -21.49
C ASP A 174 -12.09 -13.18 -21.68
N GLU A 175 -12.69 -14.04 -20.86
CA GLU A 175 -14.14 -14.20 -20.78
C GLU A 175 -14.81 -12.93 -20.26
N PHE A 176 -14.33 -12.36 -19.15
CA PHE A 176 -14.85 -11.09 -18.64
C PHE A 176 -14.66 -9.95 -19.64
N ARG A 177 -13.48 -9.85 -20.27
CA ARG A 177 -13.18 -8.81 -21.28
C ARG A 177 -14.14 -8.87 -22.48
N ARG A 178 -14.43 -10.07 -22.99
CA ARG A 178 -15.38 -10.25 -24.10
C ARG A 178 -16.82 -9.93 -23.72
N ASN A 179 -17.15 -10.02 -22.44
CA ASN A 179 -18.48 -9.74 -21.90
C ASN A 179 -18.58 -8.35 -21.23
N SER A 180 -17.74 -7.39 -21.63
CA SER A 180 -17.86 -6.00 -21.18
C SER A 180 -19.29 -5.46 -21.44
N GLY A 181 -19.86 -4.80 -20.44
CA GLY A 181 -21.23 -4.25 -20.44
C GLY A 181 -22.31 -5.24 -20.00
N LYS A 182 -21.96 -6.50 -19.70
CA LYS A 182 -22.90 -7.49 -19.16
C LYS A 182 -22.86 -7.55 -17.63
N LEU A 183 -23.95 -8.04 -17.04
CA LEU A 183 -24.11 -8.19 -15.60
C LEU A 183 -23.58 -9.57 -15.16
N PHE A 184 -22.68 -9.58 -14.19
CA PHE A 184 -22.11 -10.79 -13.60
C PHE A 184 -22.38 -10.83 -12.10
N HIS A 185 -22.62 -12.04 -11.60
CA HIS A 185 -22.58 -12.36 -10.18
C HIS A 185 -21.21 -12.94 -9.84
N LEU A 186 -20.56 -12.45 -8.79
CA LEU A 186 -19.31 -12.98 -8.25
C LEU A 186 -19.55 -13.46 -6.83
N LYS A 187 -19.30 -14.74 -6.58
CA LYS A 187 -19.39 -15.38 -5.27
C LYS A 187 -18.01 -15.90 -4.85
N PRO A 188 -17.28 -15.16 -4.01
CA PRO A 188 -16.01 -15.64 -3.47
C PRO A 188 -16.19 -16.88 -2.59
N ALA A 189 -15.27 -17.82 -2.76
CA ALA A 189 -14.98 -18.93 -1.86
C ALA A 189 -13.56 -18.74 -1.30
N SER A 190 -13.11 -19.62 -0.40
CA SER A 190 -11.83 -19.47 0.31
C SER A 190 -10.60 -19.31 -0.61
N ASP A 191 -10.61 -19.92 -1.80
CA ASP A 191 -9.52 -19.91 -2.77
C ASP A 191 -9.98 -19.81 -4.24
N ASP A 192 -11.26 -19.51 -4.47
CA ASP A 192 -11.88 -19.46 -5.79
C ASP A 192 -12.96 -18.37 -5.86
N ILE A 193 -13.37 -17.98 -7.06
CA ILE A 193 -14.54 -17.13 -7.28
C ILE A 193 -15.45 -17.86 -8.25
N VAL A 194 -16.63 -18.25 -7.76
CA VAL A 194 -17.70 -18.76 -8.61
C VAL A 194 -18.39 -17.57 -9.24
N TYR A 195 -18.46 -17.54 -10.57
CA TYR A 195 -19.09 -16.45 -11.30
C TYR A 195 -20.10 -16.94 -12.34
N SER A 196 -21.11 -16.13 -12.61
CA SER A 196 -22.13 -16.41 -13.62
C SER A 196 -22.68 -15.13 -14.25
N GLU A 197 -22.91 -15.15 -15.56
CA GLU A 197 -23.67 -14.10 -16.25
C GLU A 197 -25.14 -14.14 -15.79
N ILE A 198 -25.70 -12.96 -15.48
CA ILE A 198 -27.12 -12.81 -15.15
C ILE A 198 -27.83 -12.27 -16.40
N GLU A 199 -28.88 -12.95 -16.87
CA GLU A 199 -29.73 -12.44 -17.94
C GLU A 199 -30.54 -11.22 -17.46
N LYS A 200 -30.67 -10.20 -18.31
CA LYS A 200 -31.52 -9.04 -18.02
C LYS A 200 -32.99 -9.47 -18.00
N THR A 201 -33.51 -9.87 -16.86
CA THR A 201 -34.95 -9.82 -16.63
C THR A 201 -35.38 -8.34 -16.56
N GLU A 202 -36.58 -8.03 -17.10
CA GLU A 202 -37.29 -6.76 -16.90
C GLU A 202 -37.22 -6.32 -15.43
N PRO A 203 -37.35 -5.01 -15.12
CA PRO A 203 -37.00 -4.45 -13.82
C PRO A 203 -38.01 -4.89 -12.74
N GLU A 204 -37.93 -6.14 -12.32
CA GLU A 204 -38.13 -6.47 -10.93
C GLU A 204 -36.92 -5.88 -10.22
N ASP A 205 -37.19 -5.01 -9.26
CA ASP A 205 -36.25 -4.56 -8.25
C ASP A 205 -35.38 -5.76 -7.79
N VAL A 206 -34.22 -5.93 -8.42
CA VAL A 206 -33.01 -6.11 -7.63
C VAL A 206 -32.74 -4.75 -7.03
N GLY A 207 -33.66 -4.35 -6.13
CA GLY A 207 -33.37 -3.33 -5.15
C GLY A 207 -32.07 -3.73 -4.47
N PRO A 208 -31.33 -2.77 -3.91
CA PRO A 208 -30.10 -3.08 -3.18
C PRO A 208 -30.40 -4.31 -2.32
N VAL A 209 -29.62 -5.39 -2.52
CA VAL A 209 -29.63 -6.55 -1.62
C VAL A 209 -29.77 -5.95 -0.24
N GLN A 210 -30.90 -6.20 0.44
CA GLN A 210 -31.34 -5.42 1.59
C GLN A 210 -30.12 -4.99 2.40
N ALA A 211 -29.74 -3.72 2.25
CA ALA A 211 -28.92 -3.05 3.23
C ALA A 211 -29.83 -3.09 4.45
N GLY A 212 -29.72 -4.16 5.25
CA GLY A 212 -30.63 -4.39 6.35
C GLY A 212 -30.46 -3.23 7.29
N ASP A 213 -31.38 -2.25 7.24
CA ASP A 213 -31.34 -1.02 8.02
C ASP A 213 -29.90 -0.58 8.40
N GLU A 214 -28.98 -0.54 7.42
CA GLU A 214 -27.68 0.11 7.65
C GLU A 214 -28.02 1.60 7.59
N GLN A 215 -28.31 2.15 8.77
CA GLN A 215 -28.28 3.57 9.06
C GLN A 215 -27.24 4.21 8.16
N ALA A 216 -27.62 5.25 7.40
CA ALA A 216 -26.65 6.07 6.66
C ALA A 216 -25.42 6.24 7.56
N PRO A 217 -24.20 5.87 7.09
CA PRO A 217 -23.05 5.81 7.96
C PRO A 217 -22.98 7.12 8.73
N PRO A 218 -22.79 7.07 10.07
CA PRO A 218 -22.87 8.25 10.91
C PRO A 218 -22.06 9.35 10.23
N SER A 219 -22.65 10.52 10.05
CA SER A 219 -21.97 11.63 9.38
C SER A 219 -20.73 11.96 10.19
N VAL A 220 -19.59 11.42 9.77
CA VAL A 220 -18.34 11.63 10.49
C VAL A 220 -18.02 13.10 10.36
N THR A 221 -17.91 13.79 11.48
CA THR A 221 -17.66 15.22 11.52
C THR A 221 -16.28 15.46 12.09
N LEU A 222 -15.44 16.15 11.32
CA LEU A 222 -14.12 16.52 11.78
C LEU A 222 -14.24 17.69 12.76
N VAL A 223 -13.61 17.56 13.91
CA VAL A 223 -13.42 18.68 14.83
C VAL A 223 -12.11 19.36 14.47
N ARG A 224 -12.20 20.67 14.19
CA ARG A 224 -11.02 21.48 13.90
C ARG A 224 -10.14 21.52 15.15
N LYS A 225 -8.85 21.22 14.95
CA LYS A 225 -7.84 21.28 16.00
C LYS A 225 -7.13 22.63 15.93
N HIS A 226 -6.66 23.11 17.08
CA HIS A 226 -6.03 24.43 17.22
C HIS A 226 -4.59 24.29 17.69
N PHE A 227 -3.78 25.29 17.36
CA PHE A 227 -2.41 25.36 17.84
C PHE A 227 -2.39 25.47 19.37
N SER A 228 -1.69 24.54 20.01
CA SER A 228 -1.63 24.43 21.47
C SER A 228 -0.57 25.34 22.12
N GLY A 229 0.13 26.16 21.33
CA GLY A 229 1.27 26.96 21.79
C GLY A 229 2.60 26.19 21.85
N LYS A 230 2.67 24.98 21.28
CA LYS A 230 3.90 24.17 21.22
C LYS A 230 4.15 23.70 19.78
N TYR A 231 5.35 23.91 19.27
CA TYR A 231 5.73 23.46 17.93
C TYR A 231 6.15 21.99 17.88
N ALA A 232 6.61 21.43 19.00
CA ALA A 232 7.03 20.05 19.08
C ALA A 232 6.73 19.43 20.45
N ILE A 233 6.37 18.15 20.45
CA ILE A 233 6.05 17.39 21.67
C ILE A 233 6.72 16.01 21.66
N SER A 234 6.99 15.50 22.86
CA SER A 234 7.53 14.16 23.09
C SER A 234 6.41 13.11 23.11
N ALA A 235 6.76 11.83 22.95
CA ALA A 235 5.79 10.73 22.91
C ALA A 235 4.94 10.62 24.18
N GLU A 236 5.48 11.04 25.33
CA GLU A 236 4.81 11.08 26.62
C GLU A 236 3.73 12.16 26.70
N GLU A 237 3.78 13.16 25.82
CA GLU A 237 2.81 14.27 25.74
C GLU A 237 1.69 14.00 24.70
N PHE A 238 1.69 12.85 24.02
CA PHE A 238 0.73 12.54 22.96
C PHE A 238 -0.69 12.35 23.53
N THR A 239 -1.65 13.11 22.99
CA THR A 239 -3.08 13.00 23.30
C THR A 239 -3.91 13.11 22.02
N ASN A 240 -5.20 12.74 22.08
CA ASN A 240 -6.16 12.87 20.98
C ASN A 240 -6.44 14.34 20.55
N GLU A 241 -6.09 15.31 21.39
CA GLU A 241 -6.18 16.73 21.06
C GLU A 241 -4.93 17.25 20.35
N MET A 242 -3.80 16.56 20.48
CA MET A 242 -2.50 17.04 20.01
C MET A 242 -2.02 16.32 18.75
N VAL A 243 -2.32 15.03 18.61
CA VAL A 243 -1.83 14.16 17.52
C VAL A 243 -2.90 13.17 17.07
N GLY A 244 -2.70 12.58 15.90
CA GLY A 244 -3.60 11.59 15.30
C GLY A 244 -3.46 10.20 15.92
N ALA A 245 -4.07 9.21 15.25
CA ALA A 245 -4.11 7.84 15.76
C ALA A 245 -2.76 7.13 15.67
N LYS A 246 -1.95 7.36 14.62
CA LYS A 246 -0.66 6.68 14.44
C LYS A 246 0.30 6.96 15.59
N SER A 247 0.44 8.24 15.96
CA SER A 247 1.29 8.64 17.09
C SER A 247 0.82 8.03 18.40
N ARG A 248 -0.50 8.08 18.67
CA ARG A 248 -1.09 7.54 19.91
C ARG A 248 -0.91 6.04 20.02
N ASN A 249 -1.13 5.31 18.92
CA ASN A 249 -1.00 3.86 18.90
C ASN A 249 0.44 3.44 19.19
N ILE A 250 1.42 4.07 18.55
CA ILE A 250 2.84 3.78 18.81
C ILE A 250 3.26 4.15 20.24
N SER A 251 2.81 5.30 20.76
CA SER A 251 3.11 5.69 22.14
C SER A 251 2.50 4.72 23.15
N TYR A 252 1.31 4.18 22.88
CA TYR A 252 0.64 3.21 23.75
C TYR A 252 1.42 1.88 23.89
N LEU A 253 2.12 1.44 22.84
CA LEU A 253 2.96 0.24 22.87
C LEU A 253 4.19 0.39 23.77
N LYS A 254 4.72 1.61 23.92
CA LYS A 254 5.99 1.89 24.61
C LYS A 254 5.91 1.43 26.07
N GLY A 255 6.77 0.47 26.44
CA GLY A 255 6.82 -0.09 27.79
C GLY A 255 5.71 -1.10 28.12
N LYS A 256 4.84 -1.44 27.18
CA LYS A 256 3.76 -2.45 27.37
C LYS A 256 3.94 -3.71 26.54
N VAL A 257 4.68 -3.64 25.43
CA VAL A 257 5.06 -4.80 24.63
C VAL A 257 6.21 -5.59 25.27
N PRO A 258 6.41 -6.88 24.92
CA PRO A 258 7.55 -7.65 25.38
C PRO A 258 8.89 -6.96 25.11
N SER A 259 9.87 -7.11 26.01
CA SER A 259 11.16 -6.38 25.93
C SER A 259 12.02 -6.69 24.71
N TRP A 260 11.70 -7.75 23.96
CA TRP A 260 12.37 -8.10 22.70
C TRP A 260 11.73 -7.42 21.48
N VAL A 261 10.55 -6.80 21.63
CA VAL A 261 9.90 -5.97 20.61
C VAL A 261 10.35 -4.52 20.81
N GLY A 262 11.14 -4.02 19.87
CA GLY A 262 11.55 -2.61 19.87
C GLY A 262 10.45 -1.69 19.35
N ILE A 263 10.38 -0.47 19.88
CA ILE A 263 9.56 0.61 19.35
C ILE A 263 10.51 1.76 18.99
N PRO A 264 10.52 2.26 17.74
CA PRO A 264 11.39 3.36 17.34
C PRO A 264 11.10 4.63 18.15
N THR A 265 12.12 5.46 18.35
CA THR A 265 11.99 6.75 19.01
C THR A 265 11.10 7.67 18.18
N SER A 266 10.18 8.39 18.84
CA SER A 266 9.21 9.26 18.19
C SER A 266 9.09 10.62 18.89
N VAL A 267 8.97 11.68 18.11
CA VAL A 267 8.48 13.01 18.52
C VAL A 267 7.41 13.46 17.52
N ALA A 268 6.66 14.52 17.80
CA ALA A 268 5.67 15.02 16.84
C ALA A 268 5.59 16.54 16.77
N LEU A 269 5.24 17.04 15.59
CA LEU A 269 4.68 18.38 15.42
C LEU A 269 3.15 18.23 15.59
N PRO A 270 2.55 18.78 16.66
CA PRO A 270 1.14 18.57 16.94
C PRO A 270 0.22 19.30 15.95
N PHE A 271 -1.08 19.02 16.05
CA PHE A 271 -2.11 19.73 15.32
C PHE A 271 -2.03 21.25 15.52
N GLY A 272 -2.38 22.01 14.48
CA GLY A 272 -2.34 23.47 14.49
C GLY A 272 -0.97 24.08 14.16
N VAL A 273 0.12 23.30 14.20
CA VAL A 273 1.46 23.80 13.84
C VAL A 273 1.52 24.26 12.38
N PHE A 274 0.91 23.51 11.46
CA PHE A 274 0.85 23.90 10.05
C PHE A 274 0.13 25.25 9.87
N GLU A 275 -1.02 25.42 10.53
CA GLU A 275 -1.80 26.65 10.50
C GLU A 275 -1.04 27.84 11.12
N GLU A 276 -0.28 27.59 12.19
CA GLU A 276 0.57 28.61 12.82
C GLU A 276 1.72 29.03 11.89
N VAL A 277 2.38 28.08 11.23
CA VAL A 277 3.43 28.36 10.23
C VAL A 277 2.90 29.18 9.05
N LEU A 278 1.68 28.89 8.59
CA LEU A 278 1.00 29.69 7.57
C LEU A 278 0.70 31.11 8.07
N SER A 279 0.35 31.27 9.34
CA SER A 279 -0.02 32.58 9.92
C SER A 279 1.19 33.49 10.19
N ASN A 280 2.41 32.94 10.16
CA ASN A 280 3.64 33.68 10.35
C ASN A 280 3.90 34.67 9.19
N ASP A 281 4.30 35.90 9.50
CA ASP A 281 4.56 36.97 8.54
C ASP A 281 5.56 36.59 7.43
N ILE A 282 6.52 35.71 7.72
CA ILE A 282 7.52 35.22 6.76
C ILE A 282 6.84 34.50 5.57
N ASN A 283 5.67 33.90 5.79
CA ASN A 283 4.95 33.10 4.78
C ASN A 283 3.74 33.84 4.16
N LYS A 284 3.54 35.13 4.46
CA LYS A 284 2.34 35.90 4.08
C LYS A 284 2.04 35.94 2.57
N GLU A 285 3.08 36.01 1.74
CA GLU A 285 2.94 36.01 0.28
C GLU A 285 2.43 34.65 -0.23
N ILE A 286 3.01 33.57 0.28
CA ILE A 286 2.62 32.18 -0.03
C ILE A 286 1.16 31.94 0.35
N VAL A 287 0.74 32.40 1.54
CA VAL A 287 -0.66 32.25 2.01
C VAL A 287 -1.65 32.98 1.12
N SER A 288 -1.31 34.18 0.67
CA SER A 288 -2.16 34.97 -0.22
C SER A 288 -2.39 34.23 -1.55
N GLN A 289 -1.35 33.60 -2.10
CA GLN A 289 -1.46 32.76 -3.31
C GLN A 289 -2.22 31.45 -3.05
N LEU A 290 -2.03 30.83 -1.89
CA LEU A 290 -2.79 29.63 -1.48
C LEU A 290 -4.29 29.91 -1.39
N GLN A 291 -4.71 31.07 -0.89
CA GLN A 291 -6.12 31.45 -0.82
C GLN A 291 -6.76 31.52 -2.22
N LEU A 292 -6.10 32.17 -3.18
CA LEU A 292 -6.57 32.22 -4.58
C LEU A 292 -6.71 30.81 -5.19
N LEU A 293 -5.75 29.92 -4.91
CA LEU A 293 -5.82 28.54 -5.40
C LEU A 293 -6.94 27.74 -4.73
N LYS A 294 -7.23 27.98 -3.45
CA LYS A 294 -8.35 27.34 -2.74
C LYS A 294 -9.70 27.82 -3.28
N GLU A 295 -9.83 29.09 -3.64
CA GLU A 295 -11.04 29.63 -4.28
C GLU A 295 -11.30 28.95 -5.64
N LYS A 296 -10.25 28.75 -6.46
CA LYS A 296 -10.33 27.98 -7.70
C LYS A 296 -10.76 26.54 -7.46
N LEU A 297 -10.20 25.91 -6.42
CA LEU A 297 -10.58 24.55 -6.05
C LEU A 297 -12.04 24.46 -5.60
N ALA A 298 -12.58 25.49 -4.94
CA ALA A 298 -13.98 25.55 -4.50
C ALA A 298 -14.96 25.62 -5.67
N ILE A 299 -14.59 26.25 -6.80
CA ILE A 299 -15.39 26.30 -8.02
C ILE A 299 -15.20 25.08 -8.95
N GLY A 300 -14.41 24.08 -8.53
CA GLY A 300 -14.24 22.81 -9.24
C GLY A 300 -13.01 22.71 -10.16
N GLU A 301 -12.08 23.66 -10.12
CA GLU A 301 -10.80 23.56 -10.85
C GLU A 301 -9.80 22.66 -10.11
N PHE A 302 -9.87 21.33 -10.32
CA PHE A 302 -9.04 20.37 -9.58
C PHE A 302 -7.55 20.42 -9.94
N ASP A 303 -7.16 20.98 -11.10
CA ASP A 303 -5.75 21.25 -11.45
C ASP A 303 -5.05 22.17 -10.42
N ALA A 304 -5.83 22.93 -9.63
CA ALA A 304 -5.31 23.75 -8.54
C ALA A 304 -4.62 22.90 -7.45
N LEU A 305 -4.98 21.63 -7.27
CA LEU A 305 -4.39 20.73 -6.25
C LEU A 305 -2.87 20.62 -6.41
N LEU A 306 -2.38 20.44 -7.64
CA LEU A 306 -0.94 20.37 -7.92
C LEU A 306 -0.23 21.68 -7.53
N ASN A 307 -0.84 22.82 -7.84
CA ASN A 307 -0.28 24.13 -7.55
C ASN A 307 -0.29 24.45 -6.05
N ILE A 308 -1.33 24.04 -5.32
CA ILE A 308 -1.39 24.16 -3.86
C ILE A 308 -0.22 23.40 -3.22
N ARG A 309 0.01 22.16 -3.65
CA ARG A 309 1.15 21.36 -3.15
C ARG A 309 2.48 22.05 -3.42
N LYS A 310 2.73 22.51 -4.66
CA LYS A 310 3.96 23.26 -5.01
C LYS A 310 4.15 24.52 -4.17
N MET A 311 3.06 25.19 -3.78
CA MET A 311 3.11 26.39 -2.97
C MET A 311 3.47 26.08 -1.51
N ILE A 312 2.90 25.01 -0.93
CA ILE A 312 3.25 24.54 0.43
C ILE A 312 4.73 24.17 0.52
N LEU A 313 5.32 23.60 -0.53
CA LEU A 313 6.74 23.27 -0.56
C LEU A 313 7.66 24.50 -0.52
N GLN A 314 7.15 25.72 -0.68
CA GLN A 314 7.92 26.96 -0.59
C GLN A 314 7.93 27.58 0.82
N LEU A 315 7.18 27.01 1.78
CA LEU A 315 7.12 27.54 3.14
C LEU A 315 8.51 27.61 3.79
N ALA A 316 8.74 28.71 4.51
CA ALA A 316 9.88 28.91 5.40
C ALA A 316 9.54 28.43 6.82
N SER A 317 10.52 27.85 7.51
CA SER A 317 10.37 27.39 8.89
C SER A 317 10.58 28.54 9.88
N PRO A 318 9.64 28.80 10.82
CA PRO A 318 9.85 29.72 11.92
C PRO A 318 11.02 29.26 12.82
N ILE A 319 11.81 30.19 13.34
CA ILE A 319 13.00 29.87 14.16
C ILE A 319 12.59 29.16 15.46
N GLU A 320 11.47 29.56 16.05
CA GLU A 320 10.92 28.99 17.27
C GLU A 320 10.58 27.50 17.09
N LEU A 321 10.01 27.13 15.93
CA LEU A 321 9.73 25.75 15.56
C LEU A 321 11.00 24.91 15.52
N VAL A 322 12.04 25.42 14.86
CA VAL A 322 13.32 24.72 14.73
C VAL A 322 13.96 24.47 16.09
N GLN A 323 13.96 25.49 16.96
CA GLN A 323 14.55 25.41 18.29
C GLN A 323 13.81 24.41 19.19
N GLU A 324 12.47 24.45 19.19
CA GLU A 324 11.67 23.54 20.02
C GLU A 324 11.75 22.09 19.53
N LEU A 325 11.69 21.87 18.20
CA LEU A 325 11.84 20.55 17.61
C LEU A 325 13.22 19.96 17.92
N LYS A 326 14.30 20.75 17.76
CA LYS A 326 15.66 20.35 18.14
C LYS A 326 15.71 19.91 19.59
N GLY A 327 15.19 20.73 20.50
CA GLY A 327 15.17 20.43 21.94
C GLY A 327 14.45 19.12 22.26
N LYS A 328 13.28 18.89 21.65
CA LYS A 328 12.49 17.66 21.88
C LYS A 328 13.12 16.41 21.28
N MET A 329 13.72 16.49 20.09
CA MET A 329 14.43 15.38 19.46
C MET A 329 15.62 14.96 20.32
N GLN A 330 16.49 15.91 20.69
CA GLN A 330 17.69 15.63 21.48
C GLN A 330 17.35 15.10 22.88
N ALA A 331 16.33 15.67 23.54
CA ALA A 331 15.86 15.18 24.84
C ALA A 331 15.29 13.75 24.78
N SER A 332 14.76 13.34 23.63
CA SER A 332 14.23 11.99 23.41
C SER A 332 15.30 11.00 22.94
N GLY A 333 16.56 11.43 22.80
CA GLY A 333 17.67 10.62 22.29
C GLY A 333 17.72 10.47 20.76
N MET A 334 16.90 11.24 20.03
CA MET A 334 16.85 11.23 18.57
C MET A 334 17.90 12.21 18.00
N PRO A 335 18.62 11.85 16.92
CA PRO A 335 19.57 12.74 16.28
C PRO A 335 18.87 13.96 15.67
N TRP A 336 19.48 15.14 15.82
CA TRP A 336 19.00 16.36 15.18
C TRP A 336 19.66 16.52 13.79
N PRO A 337 18.87 16.54 12.69
CA PRO A 337 19.43 16.62 11.33
C PRO A 337 20.34 17.82 11.10
N GLY A 338 20.04 18.97 11.71
CA GLY A 338 20.84 20.18 11.55
C GLY A 338 22.21 20.13 12.21
N ASP A 339 22.51 19.13 13.07
CA ASP A 339 23.86 18.94 13.60
C ASP A 339 24.82 18.38 12.52
N GLU A 340 24.29 17.78 11.45
CA GLU A 340 25.05 17.34 10.26
C GLU A 340 25.22 18.44 9.19
N GLY A 341 24.57 19.59 9.37
CA GLY A 341 24.66 20.76 8.48
C GLY A 341 23.30 21.28 8.01
N GLU A 342 23.30 22.50 7.44
CA GLU A 342 22.09 23.19 6.99
C GLU A 342 21.32 22.38 5.95
N HIS A 343 22.02 21.78 4.99
CA HIS A 343 21.41 20.95 3.96
C HIS A 343 20.61 19.76 4.52
N ARG A 344 21.06 19.16 5.63
CA ARG A 344 20.34 18.04 6.26
C ARG A 344 19.04 18.50 6.92
N TRP A 345 19.07 19.69 7.52
CA TRP A 345 17.84 20.33 7.99
C TRP A 345 16.89 20.67 6.83
N GLU A 346 17.39 21.15 5.69
CA GLU A 346 16.56 21.43 4.50
C GLU A 346 15.82 20.18 4.02
N LEU A 347 16.46 19.01 4.04
CA LEU A 347 15.81 17.74 3.70
C LEU A 347 14.70 17.37 4.69
N ALA A 348 14.95 17.51 5.99
CA ALA A 348 13.95 17.29 7.02
C ALA A 348 12.76 18.25 6.89
N TRP A 349 13.03 19.54 6.65
CA TRP A 349 12.00 20.55 6.44
C TRP A 349 11.20 20.28 5.16
N MET A 350 11.87 19.85 4.08
CA MET A 350 11.19 19.45 2.85
C MET A 350 10.27 18.25 3.09
N ALA A 351 10.69 17.25 3.87
CA ALA A 351 9.85 16.11 4.23
C ALA A 351 8.61 16.54 5.04
N ILE A 352 8.76 17.41 6.04
CA ILE A 352 7.63 17.99 6.80
C ILE A 352 6.65 18.70 5.86
N LYS A 353 7.14 19.54 4.94
CA LYS A 353 6.30 20.24 3.96
C LYS A 353 5.60 19.28 3.00
N ARG A 354 6.25 18.19 2.59
CA ARG A 354 5.62 17.15 1.75
C ARG A 354 4.50 16.42 2.50
N VAL A 355 4.67 16.11 3.79
CA VAL A 355 3.60 15.55 4.62
C VAL A 355 2.41 16.51 4.68
N TRP A 356 2.63 17.80 4.95
CA TRP A 356 1.54 18.78 4.94
C TRP A 356 0.90 18.96 3.56
N ALA A 357 1.70 18.96 2.49
CA ALA A 357 1.21 19.04 1.12
C ALA A 357 0.37 17.83 0.73
N SER A 358 0.62 16.65 1.31
CA SER A 358 -0.13 15.42 1.02
C SER A 358 -1.62 15.53 1.35
N LYS A 359 -2.02 16.49 2.20
CA LYS A 359 -3.41 16.88 2.40
C LYS A 359 -4.11 17.24 1.09
N TRP A 360 -3.40 17.75 0.08
CA TRP A 360 -3.96 18.08 -1.23
C TRP A 360 -3.52 17.12 -2.33
N ASN A 361 -3.12 15.89 -1.97
CA ASN A 361 -3.05 14.82 -2.96
C ASN A 361 -4.46 14.57 -3.51
N GLU A 362 -4.57 14.26 -4.81
CA GLU A 362 -5.86 14.01 -5.46
C GLU A 362 -6.63 12.92 -4.73
N ARG A 363 -5.98 11.79 -4.42
CA ARG A 363 -6.57 10.69 -3.64
C ARG A 363 -7.14 11.15 -2.29
N ALA A 364 -6.39 11.93 -1.53
CA ALA A 364 -6.79 12.39 -0.21
C ALA A 364 -7.99 13.35 -0.32
N TYR A 365 -7.93 14.28 -1.26
CA TYR A 365 -8.95 15.30 -1.47
C TYR A 365 -10.28 14.72 -2.00
N PHE A 366 -10.23 13.76 -2.91
CA PHE A 366 -11.43 13.10 -3.40
C PHE A 366 -11.99 12.15 -2.35
N SER A 367 -11.14 11.39 -1.65
CA SER A 367 -11.59 10.48 -0.58
C SER A 367 -12.34 11.22 0.53
N THR A 368 -11.85 12.38 1.00
CA THR A 368 -12.59 13.19 2.00
C THR A 368 -13.94 13.69 1.48
N ARG A 369 -14.03 14.08 0.21
CA ARG A 369 -15.30 14.48 -0.41
C ARG A 369 -16.32 13.35 -0.50
N LYS A 370 -15.87 12.12 -0.79
CA LYS A 370 -16.74 10.93 -0.86
C LYS A 370 -17.48 10.70 0.46
N VAL A 371 -16.77 10.78 1.57
CA VAL A 371 -17.34 10.66 2.92
C VAL A 371 -17.89 11.97 3.49
N LYS A 372 -17.99 13.02 2.66
CA LYS A 372 -18.51 14.35 3.03
C LYS A 372 -17.77 14.99 4.21
N LEU A 373 -16.48 14.67 4.36
CA LEU A 373 -15.60 15.33 5.32
C LEU A 373 -15.24 16.71 4.80
N ASP A 374 -15.38 17.72 5.66
CA ASP A 374 -14.95 19.07 5.33
C ASP A 374 -13.41 19.15 5.38
N HIS A 375 -12.82 19.36 4.21
CA HIS A 375 -11.38 19.47 4.02
C HIS A 375 -10.75 20.59 4.85
N ASP A 376 -11.50 21.63 5.18
CA ASP A 376 -11.00 22.76 5.98
C ASP A 376 -10.86 22.42 7.47
N TYR A 377 -11.54 21.36 7.94
CA TYR A 377 -11.48 20.86 9.32
C TYR A 377 -10.43 19.75 9.50
N LEU A 378 -9.86 19.24 8.40
CA LEU A 378 -8.78 18.29 8.42
C LEU A 378 -7.47 18.96 8.89
N CYS A 379 -6.96 18.54 10.03
CA CYS A 379 -5.69 19.01 10.59
C CYS A 379 -4.64 17.90 10.48
N MET A 380 -3.43 18.26 10.10
CA MET A 380 -2.32 17.32 9.90
C MET A 380 -1.23 17.54 10.95
N ALA A 381 -1.11 16.61 11.90
CA ALA A 381 0.10 16.49 12.72
C ALA A 381 1.18 15.73 11.93
N VAL A 382 2.43 15.85 12.37
CA VAL A 382 3.56 15.14 11.76
C VAL A 382 4.27 14.33 12.81
N LEU A 383 4.22 13.01 12.69
CA LEU A 383 4.98 12.09 13.54
C LEU A 383 6.40 11.97 12.97
N VAL A 384 7.39 12.40 13.73
CA VAL A 384 8.80 12.25 13.42
C VAL A 384 9.30 10.98 14.09
N GLN A 385 9.75 10.00 13.31
CA GLN A 385 10.20 8.72 13.84
C GLN A 385 11.53 8.30 13.21
N GLU A 386 12.38 7.64 13.99
CA GLU A 386 13.61 7.04 13.46
C GLU A 386 13.29 5.91 12.47
N ILE A 387 14.02 5.89 11.34
CA ILE A 387 14.00 4.77 10.42
C ILE A 387 15.03 3.74 10.85
N ILE A 388 14.60 2.49 10.94
CA ILE A 388 15.46 1.34 11.15
C ILE A 388 15.85 0.79 9.78
N SER A 389 17.15 0.68 9.51
CA SER A 389 17.70 0.09 8.29
C SER A 389 17.43 -1.41 8.23
N ALA A 390 16.19 -1.76 7.88
CA ALA A 390 15.61 -3.09 7.94
C ALA A 390 16.29 -4.09 7.00
N ASP A 391 16.50 -5.31 7.48
CA ASP A 391 16.85 -6.45 6.64
C ASP A 391 15.58 -7.04 6.00
N TYR A 392 14.48 -7.07 6.78
CA TYR A 392 13.15 -7.44 6.34
C TYR A 392 12.10 -6.50 6.93
N ALA A 393 10.97 -6.34 6.25
CA ALA A 393 9.78 -5.70 6.78
C ALA A 393 8.59 -6.66 6.71
N PHE A 394 7.62 -6.47 7.59
CA PHE A 394 6.44 -7.31 7.66
C PHE A 394 5.18 -6.51 7.96
N VAL A 395 4.05 -7.05 7.52
CA VAL A 395 2.72 -6.61 7.95
C VAL A 395 1.94 -7.81 8.46
N ILE A 396 1.19 -7.62 9.54
CA ILE A 396 0.42 -8.65 10.23
C ILE A 396 -1.03 -8.23 10.33
N HIS A 397 -1.94 -9.11 9.95
CA HIS A 397 -3.34 -9.06 10.38
C HIS A 397 -3.57 -10.18 11.39
N THR A 398 -4.01 -9.83 12.61
CA THR A 398 -4.15 -10.82 13.69
C THR A 398 -5.44 -11.62 13.61
N THR A 399 -6.36 -11.27 12.71
CA THR A 399 -7.42 -12.14 12.21
C THR A 399 -7.16 -12.39 10.72
N ASN A 400 -7.31 -13.63 10.25
CA ASN A 400 -7.02 -13.95 8.85
C ASN A 400 -7.95 -13.14 7.91
N PRO A 401 -7.41 -12.24 7.05
CA PRO A 401 -8.22 -11.32 6.25
C PRO A 401 -8.91 -11.99 5.06
N SER A 402 -8.51 -13.21 4.70
CA SER A 402 -9.12 -13.97 3.60
C SER A 402 -10.21 -14.92 4.09
N SER A 403 -10.03 -15.58 5.24
CA SER A 403 -11.00 -16.53 5.79
C SER A 403 -11.92 -15.95 6.87
N GLY A 404 -11.52 -14.85 7.50
CA GLY A 404 -12.18 -14.30 8.70
C GLY A 404 -11.89 -15.09 9.99
N ASP A 405 -10.99 -16.08 9.95
CA ASP A 405 -10.65 -16.89 11.12
C ASP A 405 -9.83 -16.10 12.14
N SER A 406 -10.43 -15.79 13.28
CA SER A 406 -9.81 -15.04 14.37
C SER A 406 -8.85 -15.87 15.22
N SER A 407 -8.74 -17.18 14.99
CA SER A 407 -7.72 -18.04 15.60
C SER A 407 -6.40 -18.01 14.81
N GLU A 408 -6.39 -17.38 13.63
CA GLU A 408 -5.25 -17.35 12.72
C GLU A 408 -4.66 -15.94 12.58
N ILE A 409 -3.34 -15.87 12.66
CA ILE A 409 -2.55 -14.68 12.30
C ILE A 409 -2.06 -14.85 10.88
N TYR A 410 -2.35 -13.88 10.02
CA TYR A 410 -1.82 -13.82 8.66
C TYR A 410 -0.75 -12.74 8.57
N ALA A 411 0.38 -13.04 7.95
CA ALA A 411 1.45 -12.05 7.78
C ALA A 411 2.19 -12.20 6.46
N GLU A 412 2.67 -11.06 5.97
CA GLU A 412 3.49 -10.96 4.77
C GLU A 412 4.85 -10.32 5.11
N VAL A 413 5.92 -10.83 4.49
CA VAL A 413 7.31 -10.44 4.76
C VAL A 413 8.04 -10.14 3.46
N VAL A 414 8.73 -9.01 3.41
CA VAL A 414 9.56 -8.53 2.29
C VAL A 414 10.98 -8.22 2.75
N LYS A 415 11.93 -8.19 1.81
CA LYS A 415 13.31 -7.80 2.08
C LYS A 415 13.47 -6.29 1.95
N GLY A 416 14.12 -5.65 2.92
CA GLY A 416 14.25 -4.20 3.00
C GLY A 416 13.03 -3.53 3.65
N LEU A 417 12.66 -2.35 3.16
CA LEU A 417 11.59 -1.51 3.70
C LEU A 417 10.18 -2.03 3.35
N GLY A 418 9.25 -1.77 4.27
CA GLY A 418 7.84 -2.16 4.15
C GLY A 418 7.12 -1.52 2.97
N GLU A 419 7.62 -0.40 2.45
CA GLU A 419 7.08 0.28 1.27
C GLU A 419 6.97 -0.64 0.04
N THR A 420 7.87 -1.61 -0.09
CA THR A 420 7.78 -2.61 -1.17
C THR A 420 6.59 -3.55 -1.08
N LEU A 421 6.07 -3.75 0.13
CA LEU A 421 4.85 -4.51 0.40
C LEU A 421 3.64 -3.59 0.27
N VAL A 422 3.59 -2.51 1.06
CA VAL A 422 2.38 -1.69 1.19
C VAL A 422 2.05 -0.94 -0.10
N GLY A 423 3.07 -0.52 -0.86
CA GLY A 423 2.94 0.10 -2.18
C GLY A 423 2.81 -0.90 -3.34
N ALA A 424 2.52 -2.17 -3.07
CA ALA A 424 2.23 -3.23 -4.06
C ALA A 424 3.26 -3.34 -5.22
N TYR A 425 4.56 -3.30 -4.91
CA TYR A 425 5.59 -3.50 -5.95
C TYR A 425 5.40 -4.85 -6.68
N PRO A 426 5.74 -4.98 -7.97
CA PRO A 426 5.52 -6.21 -8.73
C PRO A 426 6.10 -7.46 -8.08
N GLY A 427 5.34 -8.55 -8.12
CA GLY A 427 5.67 -9.80 -7.44
C GLY A 427 5.16 -9.83 -6.00
N ARG A 428 5.23 -11.00 -5.39
CA ARG A 428 4.63 -11.24 -4.06
C ARG A 428 5.65 -11.26 -2.94
N ALA A 429 5.21 -10.89 -1.75
CA ALA A 429 5.89 -11.14 -0.50
C ALA A 429 5.89 -12.62 -0.12
N LEU A 430 6.71 -12.96 0.88
CA LEU A 430 6.56 -14.23 1.58
C LEU A 430 5.31 -14.12 2.45
N SER A 431 4.33 -15.00 2.26
CA SER A 431 3.13 -15.03 3.08
C SER A 431 3.09 -16.28 3.95
N PHE A 432 2.56 -16.15 5.16
CA PHE A 432 2.36 -17.27 6.07
C PHE A 432 1.15 -17.05 6.97
N VAL A 433 0.62 -18.16 7.48
CA VAL A 433 -0.40 -18.18 8.53
C VAL A 433 0.15 -18.89 9.76
N CYS A 434 -0.28 -18.48 10.94
CA CYS A 434 0.11 -19.10 12.20
C CYS A 434 -1.10 -19.13 13.13
N ASN A 435 -1.38 -20.30 13.71
CA ASN A 435 -2.48 -20.44 14.66
C ASN A 435 -2.05 -19.85 16.03
N LYS A 436 -2.95 -19.11 16.68
CA LYS A 436 -2.68 -18.47 17.97
C LYS A 436 -2.40 -19.46 19.10
N ASP A 437 -2.93 -20.68 19.02
CA ASP A 437 -2.68 -21.76 19.97
C ASP A 437 -1.30 -22.43 19.75
N ASP A 438 -0.67 -22.26 18.57
CA ASP A 438 0.66 -22.77 18.26
C ASP A 438 1.51 -21.79 17.43
N LEU A 439 1.97 -20.73 18.10
CA LEU A 439 2.82 -19.68 17.50
C LEU A 439 4.21 -20.17 17.06
N ASN A 440 4.56 -21.44 17.33
CA ASN A 440 5.86 -22.02 16.97
C ASN A 440 5.83 -22.76 15.62
N SER A 441 4.66 -22.91 15.01
CA SER A 441 4.45 -23.71 13.80
C SER A 441 3.85 -22.88 12.65
N PRO A 442 4.54 -21.82 12.18
CA PRO A 442 4.05 -21.02 11.06
C PRO A 442 4.01 -21.84 9.77
N LYS A 443 2.91 -21.73 9.03
CA LYS A 443 2.70 -22.38 7.74
C LYS A 443 2.90 -21.37 6.62
N VAL A 444 3.96 -21.55 5.84
CA VAL A 444 4.23 -20.76 4.64
C VAL A 444 3.14 -21.03 3.59
N LEU A 445 2.55 -19.95 3.07
CA LEU A 445 1.54 -19.97 2.01
C LEU A 445 2.11 -19.57 0.65
N GLY A 446 3.19 -18.78 0.64
CA GLY A 446 3.87 -18.38 -0.58
C GLY A 446 5.30 -17.94 -0.32
N PHE A 447 6.22 -18.28 -1.23
CA PHE A 447 7.57 -17.72 -1.24
C PHE A 447 7.61 -16.42 -2.06
N PRO A 448 8.52 -15.49 -1.72
CA PRO A 448 8.54 -14.17 -2.34
C PRO A 448 9.08 -14.23 -3.77
N SER A 449 8.57 -13.31 -4.60
CA SER A 449 8.99 -13.14 -5.99
C SER A 449 9.28 -11.70 -6.38
N LYS A 450 9.18 -10.74 -5.46
CA LYS A 450 9.50 -9.34 -5.73
C LYS A 450 10.95 -9.19 -6.24
N PRO A 451 11.20 -8.59 -7.41
CA PRO A 451 12.54 -8.47 -7.97
C PRO A 451 13.34 -7.32 -7.35
N ILE A 452 12.66 -6.33 -6.78
CA ILE A 452 13.24 -5.12 -6.20
C ILE A 452 12.85 -5.02 -4.72
N GLY A 453 13.84 -4.68 -3.89
CA GLY A 453 13.67 -4.24 -2.50
C GLY A 453 14.08 -2.78 -2.37
N LEU A 454 13.48 -2.07 -1.42
CA LEU A 454 13.87 -0.71 -1.07
C LEU A 454 14.69 -0.73 0.20
N PHE A 455 15.81 -0.01 0.20
CA PHE A 455 16.70 0.09 1.36
C PHE A 455 17.02 1.54 1.64
N ILE A 456 17.26 1.85 2.91
CA ILE A 456 17.63 3.19 3.33
C ILE A 456 18.64 3.09 4.46
N LYS A 457 19.63 3.98 4.43
CA LYS A 457 20.54 4.17 5.55
C LYS A 457 19.77 4.66 6.78
N GLN A 458 20.41 4.63 7.94
CA GLN A 458 19.80 5.17 9.16
C GLN A 458 19.41 6.64 8.91
N SER A 459 18.12 6.93 9.12
CA SER A 459 17.50 8.19 8.75
C SER A 459 16.25 8.44 9.61
N ILE A 460 15.46 9.44 9.26
CA ILE A 460 14.24 9.85 9.95
C ILE A 460 13.11 9.89 8.92
N ILE A 461 11.94 9.42 9.31
CA ILE A 461 10.72 9.49 8.52
C ILE A 461 9.72 10.41 9.20
N PHE A 462 9.06 11.22 8.38
CA PHE A 462 8.00 12.13 8.77
C PHE A 462 6.70 11.52 8.29
N ARG A 463 5.88 11.02 9.21
CA ARG A 463 4.61 10.36 8.90
C ARG A 463 3.46 11.33 9.04
N SER A 464 2.51 11.23 8.12
CA SER A 464 1.19 11.85 8.28
C SER A 464 0.49 11.29 9.50
N ASP A 465 -0.21 12.14 10.23
CA ASP A 465 -0.96 11.77 11.42
C ASP A 465 -2.17 12.70 11.58
N SER A 466 -3.12 12.59 10.64
CA SER A 466 -4.27 13.51 10.58
C SER A 466 -5.39 13.15 11.56
N ASN A 467 -6.28 14.11 11.85
CA ASN A 467 -7.54 13.87 12.56
C ASN A 467 -8.61 13.14 11.70
N GLY A 468 -8.27 12.74 10.48
CA GLY A 468 -9.18 12.06 9.55
C GLY A 468 -8.66 10.73 8.98
N GLU A 469 -7.57 10.15 9.50
CA GLU A 469 -6.99 8.92 8.94
C GLU A 469 -7.63 7.62 9.45
N ASP A 470 -8.13 7.56 10.69
CA ASP A 470 -8.69 6.34 11.28
C ASP A 470 -10.01 6.67 11.97
N LEU A 471 -11.01 7.01 11.16
CA LEU A 471 -12.36 7.33 11.62
C LEU A 471 -13.24 6.06 11.55
N GLU A 472 -14.25 5.98 12.42
CA GLU A 472 -15.18 4.85 12.39
C GLU A 472 -15.88 4.76 11.03
N GLY A 473 -15.66 3.64 10.32
CA GLY A 473 -16.18 3.43 8.96
C GLY A 473 -15.40 4.14 7.83
N TYR A 474 -14.26 4.78 8.12
CA TYR A 474 -13.40 5.40 7.11
C TYR A 474 -11.92 5.17 7.41
N ALA A 475 -11.28 4.38 6.55
CA ALA A 475 -9.85 4.07 6.65
C ALA A 475 -9.04 4.91 5.65
N GLY A 476 -8.20 5.78 6.17
CA GLY A 476 -7.29 6.63 5.41
C GLY A 476 -5.94 5.99 5.08
N ALA A 477 -5.87 4.65 5.09
CA ALA A 477 -4.64 3.92 4.82
C ALA A 477 -4.06 4.28 3.43
N GLY A 478 -2.83 4.80 3.43
CA GLY A 478 -2.13 5.24 2.23
C GLY A 478 -2.70 6.50 1.56
N LEU A 479 -3.64 7.24 2.17
CA LEU A 479 -4.16 8.48 1.59
C LEU A 479 -3.15 9.63 1.64
N TYR A 480 -2.51 9.78 2.80
CA TYR A 480 -1.53 10.82 3.08
C TYR A 480 -0.12 10.24 3.14
N ASP A 481 0.85 11.09 2.85
CA ASP A 481 2.21 10.61 2.58
C ASP A 481 3.02 10.52 3.86
N SER A 482 3.77 9.43 4.01
CA SER A 482 4.89 9.34 4.94
C SER A 482 6.18 9.51 4.14
N VAL A 483 7.01 10.46 4.54
CA VAL A 483 8.13 10.94 3.73
C VAL A 483 9.43 10.73 4.49
N PRO A 484 10.32 9.82 4.04
CA PRO A 484 11.66 9.72 4.59
C PRO A 484 12.49 10.94 4.22
N MET A 485 13.43 11.30 5.09
CA MET A 485 14.35 12.41 4.87
C MET A 485 15.37 12.08 3.78
N ASP A 486 15.84 10.84 3.73
CA ASP A 486 16.74 10.33 2.70
C ASP A 486 15.96 9.52 1.66
N GLU A 487 16.44 9.52 0.42
CA GLU A 487 15.85 8.71 -0.65
C GLU A 487 16.14 7.21 -0.44
N GLU A 488 15.17 6.38 -0.83
CA GLU A 488 15.35 4.94 -0.81
C GLU A 488 16.17 4.46 -2.01
N GLU A 489 17.09 3.54 -1.76
CA GLU A 489 17.82 2.82 -2.79
C GLU A 489 17.01 1.62 -3.28
N LYS A 490 16.78 1.55 -4.60
CA LYS A 490 16.19 0.38 -5.26
C LYS A 490 17.28 -0.67 -5.52
N VAL A 491 17.15 -1.82 -4.88
CA VAL A 491 18.12 -2.92 -4.97
C VAL A 491 17.47 -4.14 -5.63
N VAL A 492 18.15 -4.72 -6.62
CA VAL A 492 17.75 -6.01 -7.19
C VAL A 492 18.02 -7.13 -6.18
N LEU A 493 16.98 -7.89 -5.85
CA LEU A 493 17.04 -8.86 -4.78
C LEU A 493 17.64 -10.20 -5.22
N ASP A 494 18.66 -10.65 -4.49
CA ASP A 494 19.15 -12.01 -4.55
C ASP A 494 18.55 -12.85 -3.40
N TYR A 495 17.67 -13.78 -3.76
CA TYR A 495 17.05 -14.72 -2.84
C TYR A 495 17.86 -16.02 -2.65
N VAL A 496 18.88 -16.28 -3.48
CA VAL A 496 19.71 -17.48 -3.39
C VAL A 496 20.63 -17.41 -2.17
N ALA A 497 21.05 -16.20 -1.80
CA ALA A 497 21.82 -15.95 -0.59
C ALA A 497 20.96 -15.60 0.64
N ASP A 498 19.63 -15.60 0.51
CA ASP A 498 18.73 -15.08 1.54
C ASP A 498 18.39 -16.14 2.60
N PRO A 499 18.73 -15.93 3.89
CA PRO A 499 18.43 -16.89 4.96
C PRO A 499 16.94 -17.16 5.14
N LEU A 500 16.06 -16.16 4.92
CA LEU A 500 14.61 -16.35 5.01
C LEU A 500 14.12 -17.43 4.03
N ILE A 501 14.83 -17.59 2.91
CA ILE A 501 14.46 -18.48 1.82
C ILE A 501 15.18 -19.81 1.94
N MET A 502 16.48 -19.78 2.19
CA MET A 502 17.34 -20.96 2.10
C MET A 502 17.53 -21.68 3.44
N ASP A 503 17.33 -21.01 4.57
CA ASP A 503 17.45 -21.60 5.91
C ASP A 503 16.07 -21.77 6.55
N LYS A 504 15.60 -23.03 6.62
CA LYS A 504 14.30 -23.39 7.21
C LYS A 504 14.23 -23.08 8.72
N ASN A 505 15.33 -23.22 9.44
CA ASN A 505 15.35 -22.96 10.89
C ASN A 505 15.28 -21.46 11.17
N PHE A 506 16.09 -20.67 10.44
CA PHE A 506 16.02 -19.21 10.51
C PHE A 506 14.62 -18.71 10.14
N ARG A 507 14.07 -19.19 9.01
CA ARG A 507 12.71 -18.85 8.57
C ARG A 507 11.69 -19.13 9.67
N ASN A 508 11.61 -20.37 10.16
CA ASN A 508 10.62 -20.73 11.17
C ASN A 508 10.77 -19.88 12.45
N SER A 509 12.01 -19.69 12.92
CA SER A 509 12.28 -18.84 14.09
C SER A 509 11.80 -17.39 13.89
N LEU A 510 12.09 -16.81 12.72
CA LEU A 510 11.69 -15.45 12.40
C LEU A 510 10.18 -15.30 12.26
N LEU A 511 9.52 -16.17 11.48
CA LEU A 511 8.07 -16.13 11.29
C LEU A 511 7.31 -16.34 12.61
N SER A 512 7.77 -17.24 13.47
CA SER A 512 7.23 -17.40 14.82
C SER A 512 7.41 -16.15 15.68
N SER A 513 8.54 -15.45 15.54
CA SER A 513 8.77 -14.23 16.31
C SER A 513 7.85 -13.10 15.85
N ILE A 514 7.60 -12.99 14.54
CA ILE A 514 6.61 -12.07 13.96
C ILE A 514 5.21 -12.40 14.49
N ALA A 515 4.79 -13.68 14.44
CA ALA A 515 3.48 -14.10 14.95
C ALA A 515 3.31 -13.81 16.45
N ARG A 516 4.33 -14.08 17.27
CA ARG A 516 4.30 -13.74 18.71
C ARG A 516 4.21 -12.24 18.96
N ALA A 517 4.84 -11.40 18.14
CA ALA A 517 4.71 -9.95 18.26
C ALA A 517 3.27 -9.51 17.95
N GLY A 518 2.69 -10.06 16.88
CA GLY A 518 1.30 -9.81 16.50
C GLY A 518 0.32 -10.18 17.61
N TYR A 519 0.42 -11.41 18.12
CA TYR A 519 -0.45 -11.89 19.20
C TYR A 519 -0.33 -11.05 20.48
N ALA A 520 0.90 -10.71 20.89
CA ALA A 520 1.12 -9.89 22.09
C ALA A 520 0.52 -8.47 21.95
N ILE A 521 0.52 -7.90 20.76
CA ILE A 521 -0.08 -6.58 20.50
C ILE A 521 -1.60 -6.68 20.48
N GLU A 522 -2.17 -7.70 19.85
CA GLU A 522 -3.62 -7.95 19.89
C GLU A 522 -4.14 -8.11 21.32
N GLU A 523 -3.48 -8.91 22.15
CA GLU A 523 -3.83 -9.08 23.57
C GLU A 523 -3.78 -7.74 24.34
N LEU A 524 -2.84 -6.87 23.99
CA LEU A 524 -2.67 -5.56 24.62
C LEU A 524 -3.80 -4.57 24.25
N TYR A 525 -4.32 -4.66 23.03
CA TYR A 525 -5.42 -3.81 22.54
C TYR A 525 -6.81 -4.42 22.79
N GLY A 526 -6.91 -5.74 22.94
CA GLY A 526 -8.17 -6.46 23.11
C GLY A 526 -9.02 -6.55 21.84
N SER A 527 -8.45 -6.25 20.68
CA SER A 527 -9.12 -6.34 19.38
C SER A 527 -8.13 -6.68 18.27
N PRO A 528 -8.58 -7.28 17.15
CA PRO A 528 -7.73 -7.57 16.00
C PRO A 528 -6.94 -6.34 15.52
N GLN A 529 -5.69 -6.54 15.10
CA GLN A 529 -4.77 -5.47 14.74
C GLN A 529 -4.17 -5.68 13.34
N ASP A 530 -3.96 -4.56 12.65
CA ASP A 530 -3.11 -4.39 11.47
C ASP A 530 -1.79 -3.75 11.93
N ILE A 531 -0.71 -4.52 11.88
CA ILE A 531 0.59 -4.17 12.47
C ILE A 531 1.65 -4.14 11.39
N GLU A 532 2.37 -3.02 11.30
CA GLU A 532 3.53 -2.88 10.44
C GLU A 532 4.81 -2.92 11.30
N GLY A 533 5.81 -3.67 10.85
CA GLY A 533 7.06 -3.80 11.57
C GLY A 533 8.25 -4.15 10.67
N VAL A 534 9.42 -4.14 11.28
CA VAL A 534 10.69 -4.41 10.62
C VAL A 534 11.55 -5.35 11.45
N VAL A 535 12.45 -6.03 10.77
CA VAL A 535 13.43 -6.95 11.33
C VAL A 535 14.81 -6.37 11.05
N LYS A 536 15.60 -6.21 12.09
CA LYS A 536 17.01 -5.85 11.98
C LYS A 536 17.85 -6.74 12.87
N ASP A 537 18.81 -7.45 12.28
CA ASP A 537 19.71 -8.37 12.98
C ASP A 537 18.94 -9.41 13.83
N GLY A 538 17.82 -9.89 13.29
CA GLY A 538 16.92 -10.84 13.94
C GLY A 538 16.03 -10.24 15.05
N LYS A 539 16.15 -8.94 15.35
CA LYS A 539 15.28 -8.25 16.31
C LYS A 539 14.08 -7.63 15.62
N ILE A 540 12.93 -7.69 16.28
CA ILE A 540 11.67 -7.16 15.77
C ILE A 540 11.44 -5.76 16.31
N PHE A 541 11.02 -4.87 15.42
CA PHE A 541 10.58 -3.54 15.77
C PHE A 541 9.20 -3.28 15.17
N VAL A 542 8.30 -2.69 15.94
CA VAL A 542 6.95 -2.34 15.47
C VAL A 542 6.93 -0.85 15.20
N VAL A 543 6.60 -0.50 13.95
CA VAL A 543 6.67 0.88 13.45
C VAL A 543 5.29 1.52 13.36
N GLN A 544 4.23 0.71 13.25
CA GLN A 544 2.84 1.16 13.26
C GLN A 544 1.91 0.03 13.73
N THR A 545 0.79 0.41 14.35
CA THR A 545 -0.33 -0.50 14.62
C THR A 545 -1.63 0.28 14.54
N ARG A 546 -2.70 -0.38 14.10
CA ARG A 546 -4.07 0.13 14.12
C ARG A 546 -5.06 -1.04 14.26
N PRO A 547 -6.30 -0.79 14.71
CA PRO A 547 -7.35 -1.80 14.66
C PRO A 547 -7.52 -2.36 13.24
N GLN A 548 -7.60 -3.68 13.13
CA GLN A 548 -8.01 -4.34 11.89
C GLN A 548 -9.53 -4.18 11.75
N MET A 549 -9.96 -3.70 10.59
CA MET A 549 -11.37 -3.41 10.27
C MET A 549 -12.08 -4.61 9.65
#